data_AF-A0A9Q1H4H8-F1
#
_entry.id   AF-A0A9Q1H4H8-F1
#
_cell.length_a   1.000
_cell.length_b   1.000
_cell.length_c   1.000
_cell.angle_alpha   90.00
_cell.angle_beta   90.00
_cell.angle_gamma   90.00
#
_symmetry.space_group_name_H-M   'P 1'
#
loop_
_entity.id
_entity.type
_entity.pdbx_description
1 polymer ?
#
loop_
_entity_poly.entity_id
_entity_poly.type
_entity_poly.pdbx_seq_one_letter_code
_entity_poly.pdbx_strand_id
1 'polypeptide(L)'
;MHLTVILAVLFHSCSAEEQIRMTLLGLKPFSSEVDKHYQCHTKPIHSDWIDASLESFRTGWTRDTASDNPPPPIPDFHSMDYFPHYKIHLPNNDNNYGFGVFGCGINRTGKFQNVNISTVRMRSDAYITPGNELVTQTVNIGDKGVNITMNIQSNGQNLIWRHNNTVAKMQRTSNTVTFSISGPIQLNHSGIYECHVDGERHQARHGLNLLLVRGK
;
A
#
# COMPACT_ATOMS: atom_id res chain seq x y z
N MET A 1 52.49 -47.92 18.68
CA MET A 1 51.45 -47.84 17.63
C MET A 1 50.44 -46.80 18.10
N HIS A 2 50.68 -45.53 17.74
CA HIS A 2 49.86 -44.41 18.23
C HIS A 2 48.68 -44.16 17.30
N LEU A 3 47.49 -44.26 17.89
CA LEU A 3 46.19 -43.96 17.31
C LEU A 3 46.03 -42.43 17.23
N THR A 4 45.75 -41.90 16.04
CA THR A 4 45.30 -40.50 15.89
C THR A 4 43.85 -40.53 15.42
N VAL A 5 42.94 -40.11 16.30
CA VAL A 5 41.54 -39.83 15.98
C VAL A 5 41.44 -38.35 15.65
N ILE A 6 41.05 -38.01 14.41
CA ILE A 6 40.74 -36.64 14.03
C ILE A 6 39.26 -36.39 14.32
N LEU A 7 38.98 -35.59 15.34
CA LEU A 7 37.64 -35.04 15.61
C LEU A 7 37.48 -33.76 14.78
N ALA A 8 36.76 -33.84 13.66
CA ALA A 8 36.35 -32.66 12.91
C ALA A 8 35.03 -32.13 13.51
N VAL A 9 35.13 -31.11 14.36
CA VAL A 9 33.96 -30.33 14.81
C VAL A 9 33.66 -29.31 13.71
N LEU A 10 32.63 -29.58 12.91
CA LEU A 10 32.04 -28.58 12.01
C LEU A 10 31.27 -27.56 12.85
N PHE A 11 31.80 -26.34 12.95
CA PHE A 11 31.07 -25.22 13.53
C PHE A 11 29.90 -24.84 12.62
N HIS A 12 28.72 -24.74 13.22
CA HIS A 12 27.50 -24.18 12.64
C HIS A 12 27.76 -22.75 12.14
N SER A 13 27.62 -22.51 10.84
CA SER A 13 27.24 -21.18 10.37
C SER A 13 25.73 -21.04 10.53
N CYS A 14 25.30 -20.56 11.70
CA CYS A 14 23.99 -19.94 11.81
C CYS A 14 24.07 -18.64 11.01
N SER A 15 23.77 -18.71 9.71
CA SER A 15 23.57 -17.51 8.89
C SER A 15 22.30 -16.85 9.40
N ALA A 16 22.43 -15.86 10.28
CA ALA A 16 21.35 -14.93 10.54
C ALA A 16 20.96 -14.30 9.18
N GLU A 17 19.82 -14.71 8.64
CA GLU A 17 19.32 -14.19 7.38
C GLU A 17 19.13 -12.67 7.55
N GLU A 18 19.89 -11.87 6.80
CA GLU A 18 19.83 -10.42 6.91
C GLU A 18 18.42 -9.95 6.54
N GLN A 19 17.67 -9.51 7.55
CA GLN A 19 16.29 -9.05 7.38
C GLN A 19 16.30 -7.71 6.63
N ILE A 20 15.69 -7.70 5.44
CA ILE A 20 15.45 -6.47 4.69
C ILE A 20 14.47 -5.61 5.50
N ARG A 21 14.89 -4.40 5.88
CA ARG A 21 14.03 -3.42 6.56
C ARG A 21 13.71 -2.28 5.62
N MET A 22 12.42 -2.02 5.46
CA MET A 22 11.91 -0.89 4.69
C MET A 22 10.82 -0.19 5.50
N THR A 23 10.83 1.13 5.46
CA THR A 23 9.82 2.00 6.05
C THR A 23 9.32 2.94 4.97
N LEU A 24 8.01 3.13 4.91
CA LEU A 24 7.41 4.09 3.99
C LEU A 24 6.82 5.23 4.81
N LEU A 25 7.17 6.45 4.43
CA LEU A 25 6.62 7.68 4.98
C LEU A 25 5.66 8.31 3.97
N GLY A 26 4.37 8.07 4.21
CA GLY A 26 3.28 8.74 3.50
C GLY A 26 2.94 10.04 4.20
N LEU A 27 3.37 11.18 3.64
CA LEU A 27 3.02 12.49 4.18
C LEU A 27 1.57 12.83 3.82
N LYS A 28 0.82 13.28 4.84
CA LYS A 28 -0.58 13.75 4.77
C LYS A 28 -1.46 12.90 3.83
N PRO A 29 -2.00 11.77 4.31
CA PRO A 29 -2.78 10.86 3.46
C PRO A 29 -4.05 11.48 2.87
N PHE A 30 -4.47 12.67 3.32
CA PHE A 30 -5.60 13.45 2.81
C PHE A 30 -5.15 14.77 2.15
N SER A 31 -4.07 14.76 1.37
CA SER A 31 -3.60 15.96 0.67
C SER A 31 -2.93 15.60 -0.66
N SER A 32 -3.48 14.62 -1.39
CA SER A 32 -2.86 14.11 -2.62
C SER A 32 -2.71 15.17 -3.72
N GLU A 33 -3.56 16.20 -3.70
CA GLU A 33 -3.53 17.35 -4.61
C GLU A 33 -2.43 18.37 -4.30
N VAL A 34 -1.92 18.41 -3.07
CA VAL A 34 -0.86 19.36 -2.66
C VAL A 34 0.47 18.65 -2.47
N ASP A 35 0.49 17.56 -1.71
CA ASP A 35 1.71 16.83 -1.39
C ASP A 35 2.01 15.82 -2.49
N LYS A 36 3.09 16.10 -3.24
CA LYS A 36 3.43 15.39 -4.48
C LYS A 36 4.46 14.29 -4.31
N HIS A 37 4.66 13.79 -3.09
CA HIS A 37 5.65 12.74 -2.86
C HIS A 37 5.35 11.86 -1.64
N TYR A 38 5.98 10.70 -1.63
CA TYR A 38 6.20 9.88 -0.45
C TYR A 38 7.66 9.43 -0.42
N GLN A 39 8.10 8.92 0.73
CA GLN A 39 9.49 8.50 0.90
C GLN A 39 9.57 7.05 1.32
N CYS A 40 10.64 6.40 0.89
CA CYS A 40 10.97 5.04 1.29
C CYS A 40 12.38 5.02 1.88
N HIS A 41 12.43 4.52 3.10
CA HIS A 41 13.63 4.44 3.93
C HIS A 41 14.02 2.99 4.01
N THR A 42 15.21 2.68 3.54
CA THR A 42 15.83 1.37 3.71
C THR A 42 17.31 1.59 3.95
N LYS A 43 18.01 0.59 4.49
CA LYS A 43 19.48 0.67 4.53
C LYS A 43 19.96 0.89 3.09
N PRO A 44 20.98 1.74 2.86
CA PRO A 44 21.58 1.84 1.54
C PRO A 44 21.83 0.44 1.00
N ILE A 45 21.36 0.18 -0.21
CA ILE A 45 21.63 -1.08 -0.89
C ILE A 45 23.15 -1.09 -1.14
N HIS A 46 23.89 -1.71 -0.24
CA HIS A 46 25.35 -1.75 -0.30
C HIS A 46 25.79 -2.68 -1.44
N SER A 47 27.08 -2.63 -1.79
CA SER A 47 27.71 -3.50 -2.80
C SER A 47 27.52 -5.00 -2.58
N ASP A 48 27.04 -5.42 -1.40
CA ASP A 48 26.74 -6.83 -1.09
C ASP A 48 25.34 -7.25 -1.56
N TRP A 49 24.54 -6.29 -2.04
CA TRP A 49 23.19 -6.46 -2.58
C TRP A 49 23.16 -6.11 -4.07
N ILE A 50 24.15 -6.61 -4.82
CA ILE A 50 24.34 -6.38 -6.28
C ILE A 50 23.06 -6.68 -7.08
N ASP A 51 22.19 -7.54 -6.55
CA ASP A 51 20.97 -8.01 -7.20
C ASP A 51 19.65 -7.47 -6.59
N ALA A 52 19.72 -6.40 -5.78
CA ALA A 52 18.52 -5.78 -5.20
C ALA A 52 18.23 -4.40 -5.80
N SER A 53 16.98 -4.18 -6.23
CA SER A 53 16.49 -2.87 -6.68
C SER A 53 15.35 -2.40 -5.79
N LEU A 54 15.32 -1.09 -5.52
CA LEU A 54 14.13 -0.44 -4.97
C LEU A 54 13.27 0.07 -6.11
N GLU A 55 12.02 -0.36 -6.12
CA GLU A 55 11.02 -0.01 -7.11
C GLU A 55 9.86 0.71 -6.44
N SER A 56 9.24 1.64 -7.16
CA SER A 56 7.96 2.24 -6.77
C SER A 56 6.83 1.63 -7.59
N PHE A 57 5.66 1.45 -6.99
CA PHE A 57 4.50 0.92 -7.69
C PHE A 57 3.19 1.59 -7.28
N ARG A 58 2.17 1.44 -8.13
CA ARG A 58 0.77 1.67 -7.79
C ARG A 58 0.12 0.31 -7.55
N THR A 59 -0.53 0.13 -6.41
CA THR A 59 -1.09 -1.17 -5.99
C THR A 59 -2.26 -1.63 -6.87
N GLY A 60 -3.02 -0.68 -7.42
CA GLY A 60 -4.16 -0.98 -8.30
C GLY A 60 -4.80 0.28 -8.86
N TRP A 61 -5.75 0.08 -9.77
CA TRP A 61 -6.51 1.19 -10.37
C TRP A 61 -7.61 1.65 -9.44
N THR A 62 -7.65 2.97 -9.20
CA THR A 62 -8.66 3.65 -8.39
C THR A 62 -9.40 4.72 -9.19
N ARG A 63 -9.12 4.86 -10.50
CA ARG A 63 -9.80 5.79 -11.40
C ARG A 63 -10.20 5.11 -12.71
N ASP A 64 -10.99 5.80 -13.53
CA ASP A 64 -11.74 5.21 -14.64
C ASP A 64 -10.86 4.66 -15.76
N THR A 65 -9.78 5.36 -16.12
CA THR A 65 -8.95 4.96 -17.26
C THR A 65 -7.51 4.65 -16.85
N ALA A 66 -6.78 3.93 -17.71
CA ALA A 66 -5.35 3.68 -17.51
C ALA A 66 -4.55 4.99 -17.36
N SER A 67 -4.89 6.01 -18.15
CA SER A 67 -4.26 7.34 -18.11
C SER A 67 -4.52 8.10 -16.82
N ASP A 68 -5.58 7.79 -16.09
CA ASP A 68 -5.86 8.37 -14.77
C ASP A 68 -5.10 7.67 -13.64
N ASN A 69 -4.51 6.51 -13.92
CA ASN A 69 -3.77 5.68 -12.98
C ASN A 69 -2.32 5.46 -13.43
N PRO A 70 -1.54 6.51 -13.79
CA PRO A 70 -0.18 6.30 -14.23
C PRO A 70 0.66 5.65 -13.13
N PRO A 71 1.65 4.81 -13.50
CA PRO A 71 2.61 4.28 -12.54
C PRO A 71 3.40 5.44 -11.90
N PRO A 72 3.84 5.30 -10.64
CA PRO A 72 4.77 6.26 -10.07
C PRO A 72 6.11 6.24 -10.84
N PRO A 73 6.83 7.38 -10.89
CA PRO A 73 8.13 7.44 -11.52
C PRO A 73 9.19 6.74 -10.68
N ILE A 74 10.35 6.50 -11.28
CA ILE A 74 11.50 5.86 -10.64
C ILE A 74 11.87 6.60 -9.34
N PRO A 75 12.17 5.88 -8.25
CA PRO A 75 12.60 6.48 -6.99
C PRO A 75 13.92 7.24 -7.11
N ASP A 76 13.95 8.50 -6.66
CA ASP A 76 15.15 9.34 -6.60
C ASP A 76 15.90 9.12 -5.27
N PHE A 77 17.18 8.76 -5.30
CA PHE A 77 17.96 8.56 -4.08
C PHE A 77 18.53 9.87 -3.54
N HIS A 78 18.22 10.19 -2.29
CA HIS A 78 18.71 11.36 -1.58
C HIS A 78 19.74 10.95 -0.51
N SER A 79 21.02 11.16 -0.80
CA SER A 79 22.16 10.77 0.05
C SER A 79 22.62 11.82 1.04
N MET A 80 22.32 13.11 0.81
CA MET A 80 22.85 14.23 1.59
C MET A 80 22.03 14.60 2.83
N ASP A 81 20.92 13.92 3.08
CA ASP A 81 20.10 14.15 4.27
C ASP A 81 20.61 13.31 5.45
N TYR A 82 20.38 13.79 6.69
CA TYR A 82 20.69 13.04 7.93
C TYR A 82 20.07 11.63 7.95
N PHE A 83 19.05 11.39 7.12
CA PHE A 83 18.39 10.11 6.91
C PHE A 83 18.31 9.83 5.41
N PRO A 84 19.25 9.04 4.84
CA PRO A 84 19.22 8.66 3.43
C PRO A 84 17.91 7.96 3.09
N HIS A 85 17.28 8.39 2.00
CA HIS A 85 15.97 7.87 1.60
C HIS A 85 15.78 7.97 0.09
N TYR A 86 14.81 7.20 -0.40
CA TYR A 86 14.30 7.32 -1.76
C TYR A 86 13.05 8.17 -1.73
N LYS A 87 13.01 9.19 -2.59
CA LYS A 87 11.87 10.08 -2.74
C LYS A 87 11.18 9.79 -4.06
N ILE A 88 9.86 9.62 -4.02
CA ILE A 88 9.06 9.31 -5.21
C ILE A 88 8.17 10.52 -5.49
N HIS A 89 8.47 11.24 -6.58
CA HIS A 89 7.74 12.44 -6.99
C HIS A 89 6.53 12.08 -7.85
N LEU A 90 5.34 12.01 -7.26
CA LEU A 90 4.13 11.69 -8.00
C LEU A 90 3.80 12.80 -9.01
N PRO A 91 3.49 12.46 -10.28
CA PRO A 91 3.11 13.45 -11.28
C PRO A 91 1.77 14.03 -10.85
N ASN A 92 1.74 15.25 -10.34
CA ASN A 92 0.50 15.87 -9.90
C ASN A 92 0.32 17.18 -10.68
N ASN A 93 -0.08 16.98 -11.93
CA ASN A 93 -0.70 17.98 -12.80
C ASN A 93 -2.15 18.22 -12.30
N ASP A 94 -2.91 19.15 -12.89
CA ASP A 94 -4.29 19.47 -12.47
C ASP A 94 -5.25 18.26 -12.37
N ASN A 95 -4.86 17.10 -12.92
CA ASN A 95 -5.55 15.83 -12.87
C ASN A 95 -5.36 14.99 -11.58
N ASN A 96 -4.53 15.39 -10.62
CA ASN A 96 -4.29 14.68 -9.36
C ASN A 96 -3.95 13.18 -9.50
N TYR A 97 -2.88 12.85 -10.23
CA TYR A 97 -2.40 11.46 -10.27
C TYR A 97 -1.76 10.99 -8.97
N GLY A 98 -1.59 11.90 -7.99
CA GLY A 98 -1.16 11.59 -6.63
C GLY A 98 -2.22 10.85 -5.81
N PHE A 99 -3.47 10.79 -6.29
CA PHE A 99 -4.55 10.01 -5.68
C PHE A 99 -4.40 8.51 -5.98
N GLY A 100 -4.62 7.67 -4.96
CA GLY A 100 -4.61 6.21 -5.08
C GLY A 100 -3.79 5.51 -3.99
N VAL A 101 -3.39 4.26 -4.25
CA VAL A 101 -2.56 3.45 -3.36
C VAL A 101 -1.20 3.19 -4.02
N PHE A 102 -0.14 3.58 -3.33
CA PHE A 102 1.24 3.56 -3.83
C PHE A 102 2.14 2.82 -2.87
N GLY A 103 3.28 2.35 -3.34
CA GLY A 103 4.21 1.65 -2.48
C GLY A 103 5.63 1.59 -3.01
N CYS A 104 6.50 1.10 -2.16
CA CYS A 104 7.85 0.69 -2.51
C CYS A 104 8.00 -0.81 -2.36
N GLY A 105 8.77 -1.38 -3.27
CA GLY A 105 9.16 -2.78 -3.28
C GLY A 105 10.67 -2.87 -3.30
N ILE A 106 11.24 -3.81 -2.54
CA ILE A 106 12.61 -4.25 -2.75
C ILE A 106 12.52 -5.63 -3.37
N ASN A 107 13.00 -5.74 -4.61
CA ASN A 107 13.07 -7.00 -5.34
C ASN A 107 14.52 -7.48 -5.32
N ARG A 108 14.76 -8.73 -4.93
CA ARG A 108 16.11 -9.33 -4.89
C ARG A 108 16.12 -10.60 -5.73
N THR A 109 16.88 -10.57 -6.82
CA THR A 109 16.97 -11.71 -7.75
C THR A 109 17.47 -12.96 -7.01
N GLY A 110 16.78 -14.09 -7.17
CA GLY A 110 17.20 -15.37 -6.58
C GLY A 110 16.89 -15.58 -5.08
N LYS A 111 16.23 -14.64 -4.40
CA LYS A 111 15.73 -14.82 -3.03
C LYS A 111 14.23 -14.54 -2.94
N PHE A 112 13.51 -15.26 -2.06
CA PHE A 112 12.06 -15.13 -1.85
C PHE A 112 11.61 -13.85 -1.12
N GLN A 113 12.53 -12.92 -0.84
CA GLN A 113 12.23 -11.76 -0.01
C GLN A 113 11.90 -10.53 -0.87
N ASN A 114 10.71 -10.52 -1.44
CA ASN A 114 10.11 -9.28 -1.94
C ASN A 114 9.43 -8.58 -0.78
N VAL A 115 9.99 -7.45 -0.33
CA VAL A 115 9.36 -6.63 0.71
C VAL A 115 8.61 -5.52 0.01
N ASN A 116 7.28 -5.51 0.15
CA ASN A 116 6.41 -4.46 -0.39
C ASN A 116 5.69 -3.75 0.76
N ILE A 117 5.66 -2.42 0.71
CA ILE A 117 4.91 -1.59 1.65
C ILE A 117 4.09 -0.57 0.86
N SER A 118 2.86 -0.28 1.31
CA SER A 118 1.96 0.62 0.61
C SER A 118 1.38 1.69 1.53
N THR A 119 0.97 2.80 0.93
CA THR A 119 0.25 3.91 1.53
C THR A 119 -0.93 4.31 0.67
N VAL A 120 -1.96 4.84 1.31
CA VAL A 120 -3.14 5.39 0.66
C VAL A 120 -3.01 6.91 0.64
N ARG A 121 -3.31 7.51 -0.50
CA ARG A 121 -3.33 8.96 -0.71
C ARG A 121 -4.68 9.36 -1.29
N MET A 122 -5.37 10.24 -0.59
CA MET A 122 -6.67 10.79 -0.93
C MET A 122 -6.61 12.31 -0.96
N ARG A 123 -7.63 12.92 -1.55
CA ARG A 123 -7.80 14.36 -1.57
C ARG A 123 -8.18 14.93 -0.22
N SER A 124 -7.79 16.17 0.06
CA SER A 124 -8.28 16.91 1.24
C SER A 124 -9.76 17.26 1.15
N ASP A 125 -10.26 17.47 -0.07
CA ASP A 125 -11.65 17.81 -0.38
C ASP A 125 -12.47 16.59 -0.87
N ALA A 126 -12.12 15.38 -0.42
CA ALA A 126 -12.87 14.18 -0.75
C ALA A 126 -14.30 14.22 -0.17
N TYR A 127 -15.28 13.83 -0.97
CA TYR A 127 -16.69 13.73 -0.54
C TYR A 127 -16.93 12.53 0.37
N ILE A 128 -16.07 11.52 0.25
CA ILE A 128 -16.14 10.26 0.99
C ILE A 128 -14.79 10.02 1.65
N THR A 129 -14.79 9.77 2.96
CA THR A 129 -13.59 9.53 3.76
C THR A 129 -13.74 8.29 4.64
N PRO A 130 -12.64 7.62 5.07
CA PRO A 130 -12.73 6.53 6.02
C PRO A 130 -13.40 6.96 7.33
N GLY A 131 -14.34 6.14 7.80
CA GLY A 131 -15.20 6.47 8.94
C GLY A 131 -14.47 6.71 10.25
N ASN A 132 -13.32 6.07 10.41
CA ASN A 132 -12.42 6.15 11.56
C ASN A 132 -11.12 6.92 11.24
N GLU A 133 -11.08 7.64 10.12
CA GLU A 133 -9.91 8.37 9.60
C GLU A 133 -8.67 7.49 9.28
N LEU A 134 -8.78 6.17 9.47
CA LEU A 134 -7.73 5.22 9.14
C LEU A 134 -7.85 4.80 7.67
N VAL A 135 -6.79 5.04 6.93
CA VAL A 135 -6.71 4.69 5.50
C VAL A 135 -6.26 3.24 5.27
N THR A 136 -5.84 2.56 6.33
CA THR A 136 -5.50 1.13 6.34
C THR A 136 -6.22 0.43 7.48
N GLN A 137 -6.54 -0.84 7.28
CA GLN A 137 -7.07 -1.73 8.31
C GLN A 137 -6.34 -3.06 8.25
N THR A 138 -5.87 -3.54 9.39
CA THR A 138 -5.17 -4.84 9.47
C THR A 138 -6.06 -5.84 10.17
N VAL A 139 -6.21 -7.02 9.57
CA VAL A 139 -7.00 -8.15 10.07
C VAL A 139 -6.21 -9.45 9.91
N ASN A 140 -6.65 -10.51 10.57
CA ASN A 140 -6.07 -11.83 10.44
C ASN A 140 -6.99 -12.76 9.65
N ILE A 141 -6.42 -13.76 8.99
CA ILE A 141 -7.21 -14.86 8.43
C ILE A 141 -8.09 -15.47 9.53
N GLY A 142 -9.38 -15.62 9.26
CA GLY A 142 -10.36 -16.17 10.19
C GLY A 142 -11.14 -15.15 11.01
N ASP A 143 -10.72 -13.87 11.06
CA ASP A 143 -11.50 -12.79 11.66
C ASP A 143 -12.88 -12.72 10.99
N LYS A 144 -13.94 -12.38 11.74
CA LYS A 144 -15.32 -12.33 11.25
C LYS A 144 -15.95 -10.96 11.52
N GLY A 145 -16.96 -10.60 10.73
CA GLY A 145 -17.70 -9.36 10.93
C GLY A 145 -16.84 -8.11 10.70
N VAL A 146 -15.88 -8.20 9.77
CA VAL A 146 -15.01 -7.07 9.44
C VAL A 146 -15.81 -6.05 8.64
N ASN A 147 -15.80 -4.82 9.13
CA ASN A 147 -16.49 -3.69 8.54
C ASN A 147 -15.48 -2.66 8.07
N ILE A 148 -15.67 -2.20 6.83
CA ILE A 148 -14.97 -1.06 6.25
C ILE A 148 -16.00 0.05 6.10
N THR A 149 -15.88 1.08 6.92
CA THR A 149 -16.87 2.15 7.05
C THR A 149 -16.34 3.43 6.42
N MET A 150 -17.20 4.17 5.73
CA MET A 150 -16.93 5.47 5.13
C MET A 150 -17.97 6.50 5.58
N ASN A 151 -17.52 7.73 5.79
CA ASN A 151 -18.36 8.91 5.99
C ASN A 151 -18.60 9.60 4.64
N ILE A 152 -19.76 10.21 4.48
CA ILE A 152 -20.15 10.91 3.26
C ILE A 152 -20.56 12.34 3.62
N GLN A 153 -20.06 13.32 2.90
CA GLN A 153 -20.38 14.74 3.13
C GLN A 153 -21.84 15.10 2.79
N SER A 154 -22.46 14.42 1.82
CA SER A 154 -23.84 14.69 1.38
C SER A 154 -24.66 13.41 1.18
N ASN A 155 -25.87 13.38 1.73
CA ASN A 155 -26.83 12.29 1.54
C ASN A 155 -27.47 12.28 0.16
N GLY A 156 -28.07 11.14 -0.21
CA GLY A 156 -28.92 10.99 -1.40
C GLY A 156 -28.16 10.62 -2.68
N GLN A 157 -26.84 10.49 -2.62
CA GLN A 157 -26.02 10.03 -3.72
C GLN A 157 -26.11 8.50 -3.89
N ASN A 158 -26.04 8.03 -5.14
CA ASN A 158 -25.82 6.61 -5.43
C ASN A 158 -24.33 6.31 -5.26
N LEU A 159 -24.00 5.28 -4.50
CA LEU A 159 -22.62 4.85 -4.29
C LEU A 159 -22.33 3.52 -4.92
N ILE A 160 -21.10 3.42 -5.39
CA ILE A 160 -20.51 2.20 -5.91
C ILE A 160 -19.32 1.86 -5.03
N TRP A 161 -19.35 0.65 -4.49
CA TRP A 161 -18.21 0.03 -3.83
C TRP A 161 -17.46 -0.85 -4.82
N ARG A 162 -16.15 -0.72 -4.82
CA ARG A 162 -15.25 -1.58 -5.58
C ARG A 162 -14.23 -2.23 -4.67
N HIS A 163 -13.85 -3.45 -5.00
CA HIS A 163 -12.71 -4.14 -4.41
C HIS A 163 -11.74 -4.46 -5.55
N ASN A 164 -10.51 -3.96 -5.44
CA ASN A 164 -9.46 -4.12 -6.46
C ASN A 164 -9.98 -3.80 -7.88
N ASN A 165 -10.53 -2.59 -8.08
CA ASN A 165 -11.12 -2.08 -9.33
C ASN A 165 -12.40 -2.81 -9.82
N THR A 166 -12.84 -3.87 -9.15
CA THR A 166 -14.04 -4.64 -9.51
C THR A 166 -15.24 -4.17 -8.70
N VAL A 167 -16.39 -3.92 -9.35
CA VAL A 167 -17.63 -3.55 -8.64
C VAL A 167 -18.03 -4.68 -7.69
N ALA A 168 -18.16 -4.36 -6.41
CA ALA A 168 -18.50 -5.30 -5.36
C ALA A 168 -19.91 -5.09 -4.80
N LYS A 169 -20.39 -3.84 -4.75
CA LYS A 169 -21.72 -3.50 -4.22
C LYS A 169 -22.18 -2.15 -4.77
N MET A 170 -23.50 -1.98 -4.93
CA MET A 170 -24.14 -0.68 -5.18
C MET A 170 -25.10 -0.38 -4.02
N GLN A 171 -25.16 0.87 -3.58
CA GLN A 171 -25.98 1.26 -2.42
C GLN A 171 -26.49 2.71 -2.55
N ARG A 172 -27.74 2.96 -2.13
CA ARG A 172 -28.27 4.32 -1.92
C ARG A 172 -27.98 4.80 -0.50
N THR A 173 -27.69 6.08 -0.33
CA THR A 173 -26.96 6.58 0.84
C THR A 173 -27.77 7.02 2.06
N SER A 174 -27.08 6.87 3.18
CA SER A 174 -27.18 7.50 4.50
C SER A 174 -25.86 8.21 4.81
N ASN A 175 -25.74 9.02 5.88
CA ASN A 175 -24.52 9.78 6.23
C ASN A 175 -23.24 8.92 6.36
N THR A 176 -23.41 7.64 6.68
CA THR A 176 -22.34 6.66 6.85
C THR A 176 -22.72 5.40 6.09
N VAL A 177 -21.75 4.78 5.43
CA VAL A 177 -21.94 3.53 4.68
C VAL A 177 -20.85 2.52 5.02
N THR A 178 -21.22 1.24 5.02
CA THR A 178 -20.32 0.16 5.43
C THR A 178 -20.30 -0.96 4.38
N PHE A 179 -19.10 -1.39 4.04
CA PHE A 179 -18.84 -2.65 3.37
C PHE A 179 -18.54 -3.72 4.42
N SER A 180 -19.36 -4.76 4.50
CA SER A 180 -19.26 -5.80 5.53
C SER A 180 -18.83 -7.13 4.92
N ILE A 181 -17.78 -7.72 5.49
CA ILE A 181 -17.36 -9.09 5.22
C ILE A 181 -17.89 -9.95 6.37
N SER A 182 -19.00 -10.65 6.12
CA SER A 182 -19.69 -11.43 7.16
C SER A 182 -18.98 -12.75 7.48
N GLY A 183 -18.41 -13.39 6.46
CA GLY A 183 -17.67 -14.63 6.58
C GLY A 183 -16.26 -14.46 7.19
N PRO A 184 -15.55 -15.57 7.45
CA PRO A 184 -14.16 -15.52 7.88
C PRO A 184 -13.28 -14.85 6.82
N ILE A 185 -12.40 -13.95 7.25
CA ILE A 185 -11.41 -13.31 6.39
C ILE A 185 -10.48 -14.37 5.77
N GLN A 186 -10.20 -14.17 4.49
CA GLN A 186 -9.28 -14.94 3.65
C GLN A 186 -8.33 -13.98 2.94
N LEU A 187 -7.19 -14.48 2.44
CA LEU A 187 -6.17 -13.65 1.77
C LEU A 187 -6.72 -12.86 0.58
N ASN A 188 -7.67 -13.41 -0.17
CA ASN A 188 -8.29 -12.73 -1.31
C ASN A 188 -9.15 -11.52 -0.93
N HIS A 189 -9.49 -11.32 0.35
CA HIS A 189 -10.15 -10.10 0.82
C HIS A 189 -9.16 -8.94 0.95
N SER A 190 -7.85 -9.19 0.97
CA SER A 190 -6.87 -8.11 1.00
C SER A 190 -6.97 -7.21 -0.24
N GLY A 191 -6.54 -5.96 -0.07
CA GLY A 191 -6.44 -5.01 -1.17
C GLY A 191 -7.28 -3.75 -0.95
N ILE A 192 -7.58 -3.09 -2.06
CA ILE A 192 -8.14 -1.74 -2.07
C ILE A 192 -9.66 -1.84 -2.05
N TYR A 193 -10.26 -1.27 -1.01
CA TYR A 193 -11.69 -0.99 -0.95
C TYR A 193 -11.92 0.48 -1.29
N GLU A 194 -12.69 0.70 -2.34
CA GLU A 194 -13.01 2.01 -2.90
C GLU A 194 -14.51 2.25 -2.77
N CYS A 195 -14.92 3.45 -2.34
CA CYS A 195 -16.31 3.87 -2.31
C CYS A 195 -16.44 5.23 -2.98
N HIS A 196 -17.15 5.28 -4.11
CA HIS A 196 -17.30 6.50 -4.90
C HIS A 196 -18.76 6.80 -5.26
N VAL A 197 -19.04 8.06 -5.54
CA VAL A 197 -20.32 8.50 -6.12
C VAL A 197 -20.41 8.02 -7.55
N ASP A 198 -21.57 7.52 -7.94
CA ASP A 198 -21.85 7.09 -9.31
C ASP A 198 -21.59 8.24 -10.30
N GLY A 199 -20.89 7.94 -11.40
CA GLY A 199 -20.45 8.93 -12.39
C GLY A 199 -19.29 9.85 -11.99
N GLU A 200 -18.84 9.87 -10.73
CA GLU A 200 -17.82 10.83 -10.25
C GLU A 200 -16.47 10.19 -9.93
N ARG A 201 -16.27 8.91 -10.27
CA ARG A 201 -15.03 8.18 -9.97
C ARG A 201 -13.78 8.88 -10.52
N HIS A 202 -13.83 9.41 -11.74
CA HIS A 202 -12.76 10.22 -12.33
C HIS A 202 -12.33 11.42 -11.51
N GLN A 203 -13.15 11.98 -10.59
CA GLN A 203 -12.80 13.20 -9.87
C GLN A 203 -11.75 12.99 -8.75
N ALA A 204 -11.41 11.74 -8.42
CA ALA A 204 -10.50 11.39 -7.34
C ALA A 204 -10.95 11.91 -5.94
N ARG A 205 -12.24 12.20 -5.77
CA ARG A 205 -12.86 12.68 -4.51
C ARG A 205 -13.55 11.58 -3.71
N HIS A 206 -13.22 10.33 -3.99
CA HIS A 206 -13.85 9.16 -3.37
C HIS A 206 -12.97 8.55 -2.26
N GLY A 207 -13.57 7.71 -1.42
CA GLY A 207 -12.92 7.12 -0.25
C GLY A 207 -12.15 5.85 -0.58
N LEU A 208 -10.96 5.70 -0.02
CA LEU A 208 -10.11 4.52 -0.13
C LEU A 208 -9.76 3.96 1.25
N ASN A 209 -9.79 2.64 1.39
CA ASN A 209 -9.23 1.93 2.53
C ASN A 209 -8.46 0.70 2.03
N LEU A 210 -7.23 0.51 2.52
CA LEU A 210 -6.40 -0.65 2.20
C LEU A 210 -6.54 -1.69 3.31
N LEU A 211 -7.19 -2.82 3.01
CA LEU A 211 -7.30 -3.95 3.92
C LEU A 211 -6.06 -4.85 3.80
N LEU A 212 -5.32 -4.99 4.89
CA LEU A 212 -4.18 -5.87 5.03
C LEU A 212 -4.60 -7.13 5.77
N VAL A 213 -4.43 -8.29 5.14
CA VAL A 213 -4.75 -9.59 5.74
C VAL A 213 -3.46 -10.30 6.12
N ARG A 214 -3.29 -10.61 7.41
CA ARG A 214 -2.16 -11.37 7.91
C ARG A 214 -2.45 -12.87 7.90
N GLY A 215 -1.59 -13.62 7.23
CA GLY A 215 -1.50 -15.06 7.39
C GLY A 215 -0.85 -15.44 8.73
N LYS A 216 -1.06 -16.69 9.15
CA LYS A 216 -0.25 -17.31 10.19
C LYS A 216 1.06 -17.81 9.61
#